data_AF-A0A7V9GCG5-F1
#
_entry.id   AF-A0A7V9GCG5-F1
#
_cell.length_a   1.000
_cell.length_b   1.000
_cell.length_c   1.000
_cell.angle_alpha   90.00
_cell.angle_beta   90.00
_cell.angle_gamma   90.00
#
_symmetry.space_group_name_H-M   'P 1'
#
loop_
_entity.id
_entity.type
_entity.pdbx_description
1 polymer ?
#
loop_
_entity_poly.entity_id
_entity_poly.type
_entity_poly.pdbx_seq_one_letter_code
_entity_poly.pdbx_strand_id
1 'polypeptide(L)'
;VLVGDLATGLYIVDARRVTAPPKNQVSDFDGDGKTDFSVYSPNSGFWQIEKSSNNATSSTFFGASTDKIVPGDYDGDGKTDIAVFRPSEGVWYILGSLSGFQAKPFGVNGDIPAAADYDADGKTDIAVWRPSNGTWYISQSTLGLKGYRWGTSGDLILTGDYEGDGKSDLAVFRPSNGVWYILQSSSSLPLYRNFGTSTDKPLTGDFDGDGKSDIAVFRPSDGNWYLLNSGTNSLSVYPFGFSNDVPIPADYDGDGKTDIAVFRPGNSVWYRLNSSNGAFNGRVFGQSGDLPSPASAQP
;
A
#
# COMPACT_ATOMS: atom_id res chain seq x y z
N VAL A 1 -16.09 22.27 -14.54
CA VAL A 1 -15.25 23.37 -14.02
C VAL A 1 -14.95 24.32 -15.17
N LEU A 2 -15.00 25.63 -14.90
CA LEU A 2 -14.63 26.66 -15.86
C LEU A 2 -13.13 26.92 -15.73
N VAL A 3 -12.36 26.73 -16.81
CA VAL A 3 -10.90 26.89 -16.81
C VAL A 3 -10.51 27.79 -17.97
N GLY A 4 -9.60 28.73 -17.73
CA GLY A 4 -9.13 29.70 -18.71
C GLY A 4 -8.97 31.09 -18.10
N ASP A 5 -8.50 32.03 -18.91
CA ASP A 5 -8.39 33.44 -18.53
C ASP A 5 -9.32 34.29 -19.43
N LEU A 6 -9.78 35.44 -18.90
CA LEU A 6 -10.74 36.31 -19.58
C LEU A 6 -10.24 36.88 -20.92
N ALA A 7 -8.93 36.89 -21.16
CA ALA A 7 -8.31 37.33 -22.41
C ALA A 7 -8.25 36.23 -23.49
N THR A 8 -8.20 34.96 -23.10
CA THR A 8 -8.04 33.82 -24.02
C THR A 8 -9.29 32.96 -24.17
N GLY A 9 -10.30 33.19 -23.34
CA GLY A 9 -11.59 32.53 -23.38
C GLY A 9 -11.74 31.50 -22.26
N LEU A 10 -12.99 31.30 -21.83
CA LEU A 10 -13.34 30.33 -20.81
C LEU A 10 -13.76 29.00 -21.47
N TYR A 11 -13.12 27.92 -21.04
CA TYR A 11 -13.47 26.57 -21.43
C TYR A 11 -14.33 25.92 -20.36
N ILE A 12 -15.40 25.25 -20.79
CA ILE A 12 -16.17 24.35 -19.92
C ILE A 12 -15.49 22.99 -19.97
N VAL A 13 -14.78 22.64 -18.90
CA VAL A 13 -14.24 21.30 -18.71
C VAL A 13 -15.28 20.48 -17.96
N ASP A 14 -15.68 19.34 -18.51
CA ASP A 14 -16.52 18.38 -17.79
C ASP A 14 -15.69 17.67 -16.72
N ALA A 15 -15.67 18.24 -15.53
CA ALA A 15 -14.94 17.70 -14.38
C ALA A 15 -15.62 16.44 -13.80
N ARG A 16 -16.79 16.01 -14.30
CA ARG A 16 -17.40 14.74 -13.88
C ARG A 16 -16.61 13.52 -14.38
N ARG A 17 -15.66 13.72 -15.28
CA ARG A 17 -14.68 12.73 -15.76
C ARG A 17 -13.26 12.96 -15.26
N VAL A 18 -13.03 14.03 -14.50
CA VAL A 18 -11.84 14.14 -13.65
C VAL A 18 -12.21 13.42 -12.37
N THR A 19 -12.38 12.11 -12.46
CA THR A 19 -12.34 11.26 -11.29
C THR A 19 -10.91 11.36 -10.78
N ALA A 20 -10.74 11.57 -9.47
CA ALA A 20 -9.44 11.27 -8.86
C ALA A 20 -9.02 9.87 -9.35
N PRO A 21 -7.74 9.64 -9.67
CA PRO A 21 -7.27 8.29 -9.96
C PRO A 21 -7.78 7.36 -8.85
N PRO A 22 -8.18 6.12 -9.17
CA PRO A 22 -8.73 5.21 -8.18
C PRO A 22 -7.75 5.09 -7.00
N LYS A 23 -8.18 5.59 -5.84
CA LYS A 23 -7.46 5.40 -4.58
C LYS A 23 -7.53 3.90 -4.31
N ASN A 24 -6.39 3.20 -4.21
CA ASN A 24 -6.21 1.74 -4.03
C ASN A 24 -5.61 0.96 -5.22
N GLN A 25 -5.06 1.61 -6.24
CA GLN A 25 -4.28 0.88 -7.26
C GLN A 25 -2.94 0.42 -6.68
N VAL A 26 -2.95 -0.77 -6.07
CA VAL A 26 -1.75 -1.41 -5.52
C VAL A 26 -1.49 -2.66 -6.32
N SER A 27 -0.26 -2.84 -6.83
CA SER A 27 0.09 -4.01 -7.64
C SER A 27 -0.77 -4.19 -8.90
N ASP A 28 -1.24 -3.10 -9.51
CA ASP A 28 -1.82 -3.07 -10.85
C ASP A 28 -0.69 -2.83 -11.87
N PHE A 29 -0.08 -3.88 -12.43
CA PHE A 29 1.08 -3.76 -13.33
C PHE A 29 0.69 -3.58 -14.80
N ASP A 30 -0.59 -3.72 -15.15
CA ASP A 30 -1.06 -3.52 -16.52
C ASP A 30 -1.99 -2.32 -16.73
N GLY A 31 -2.39 -1.68 -15.64
CA GLY A 31 -3.16 -0.43 -15.60
C GLY A 31 -4.64 -0.64 -15.87
N ASP A 32 -5.18 -1.84 -15.58
CA ASP A 32 -6.59 -2.16 -15.80
C ASP A 32 -7.51 -1.74 -14.65
N GLY A 33 -6.93 -1.21 -13.57
CA GLY A 33 -7.62 -0.77 -12.37
C GLY A 33 -7.88 -1.89 -11.37
N LYS A 34 -7.29 -3.08 -11.55
CA LYS A 34 -7.40 -4.21 -10.62
C LYS A 34 -6.02 -4.62 -10.14
N THR A 35 -5.98 -5.15 -8.93
CA THR A 35 -4.77 -5.74 -8.36
C THR A 35 -4.40 -7.02 -9.11
N ASP A 36 -3.18 -7.07 -9.64
CA ASP A 36 -2.57 -8.26 -10.20
C ASP A 36 -2.03 -9.18 -9.10
N PHE A 37 -1.94 -10.48 -9.39
CA PHE A 37 -1.18 -11.37 -8.52
C PHE A 37 0.30 -11.19 -8.78
N SER A 38 1.07 -10.88 -7.75
CA SER A 38 2.52 -10.77 -7.89
C SER A 38 3.25 -11.39 -6.70
N VAL A 39 4.38 -12.03 -6.99
CA VAL A 39 5.24 -12.66 -6.00
C VAL A 39 6.71 -12.35 -6.27
N TYR A 40 7.48 -12.25 -5.19
CA TYR A 40 8.92 -12.09 -5.20
C TYR A 40 9.60 -13.26 -4.49
N SER A 41 10.53 -13.92 -5.16
CA SER A 41 11.37 -14.98 -4.58
C SER A 41 12.68 -14.36 -4.05
N PRO A 42 12.86 -14.18 -2.72
CA PRO A 42 14.04 -13.50 -2.19
C PRO A 42 15.34 -14.23 -2.55
N ASN A 43 15.34 -15.56 -2.57
CA ASN A 43 16.55 -16.35 -2.83
C ASN A 43 17.15 -16.13 -4.22
N SER A 44 16.35 -15.71 -5.21
CA SER A 44 16.76 -15.55 -6.60
C SER A 44 16.61 -14.12 -7.12
N GLY A 45 15.95 -13.24 -6.37
CA GLY A 45 15.55 -11.92 -6.87
C GLY A 45 14.52 -12.02 -8.00
N PHE A 46 13.74 -13.10 -8.06
CA PHE A 46 12.84 -13.37 -9.17
C PHE A 46 11.43 -12.86 -8.87
N TRP A 47 10.87 -12.09 -9.81
CA TRP A 47 9.50 -11.60 -9.76
C TRP A 47 8.63 -12.39 -10.74
N GLN A 48 7.41 -12.73 -10.32
CA GLN A 48 6.36 -13.25 -11.18
C GLN A 48 5.10 -12.41 -10.99
N ILE A 49 4.46 -12.03 -12.09
CA ILE A 49 3.24 -11.22 -12.09
C ILE A 49 2.22 -11.89 -13.03
N GLU A 50 1.00 -12.10 -12.58
CA GLU A 50 -0.13 -12.57 -13.38
C GLU A 50 -1.19 -11.47 -13.45
N LYS A 51 -1.41 -10.99 -14.68
CA LYS A 51 -2.30 -9.87 -14.98
C LYS A 51 -3.76 -10.22 -14.77
N SER A 52 -4.48 -9.37 -14.07
CA SER A 52 -5.93 -9.42 -13.84
C SER A 52 -6.73 -9.40 -15.15
N SER A 53 -6.28 -8.61 -16.14
CA SER A 53 -7.03 -8.36 -17.38
C SER A 53 -7.15 -9.57 -18.31
N ASN A 54 -6.16 -10.47 -18.29
CA ASN A 54 -6.06 -11.58 -19.25
C ASN A 54 -5.36 -12.85 -18.72
N ASN A 55 -4.95 -12.88 -17.45
CA ASN A 55 -4.17 -13.96 -16.83
C ASN A 55 -2.81 -14.23 -17.48
N ALA A 56 -2.27 -13.31 -18.28
CA ALA A 56 -0.92 -13.45 -18.83
C ALA A 56 0.11 -13.27 -17.72
N THR A 57 1.09 -14.17 -17.66
CA THR A 57 2.19 -14.09 -16.70
C THR A 57 3.41 -13.41 -17.31
N SER A 58 3.99 -12.46 -16.59
CA SER A 58 5.33 -11.91 -16.86
C SER A 58 6.27 -12.26 -15.71
N SER A 59 7.57 -12.23 -15.99
CA SER A 59 8.59 -12.46 -14.97
C SER A 59 9.88 -11.72 -15.29
N THR A 60 10.62 -11.36 -14.25
CA THR A 60 11.91 -10.68 -14.39
C THR A 60 12.80 -10.97 -13.18
N PHE A 61 14.11 -10.83 -13.36
CA PHE A 61 15.07 -10.87 -12.26
C PHE A 61 15.38 -9.44 -11.83
N PHE A 62 14.98 -9.08 -10.62
CA PHE A 62 15.17 -7.75 -10.06
C PHE A 62 15.24 -7.77 -8.53
N GLY A 63 16.37 -7.35 -7.97
CA GLY A 63 16.62 -7.31 -6.52
C GLY A 63 17.49 -8.46 -6.01
N ALA A 64 17.70 -8.48 -4.70
CA ALA A 64 18.54 -9.43 -3.97
C ALA A 64 17.86 -9.90 -2.66
N SER A 65 18.37 -10.98 -2.08
CA SER A 65 17.66 -11.73 -1.00
C SER A 65 17.34 -10.98 0.28
N THR A 66 18.03 -9.86 0.55
CA THR A 66 17.78 -9.02 1.71
C THR A 66 16.95 -7.78 1.41
N ASP A 67 16.60 -7.58 0.14
CA ASP A 67 15.86 -6.41 -0.29
C ASP A 67 14.40 -6.50 0.18
N LYS A 68 13.82 -5.35 0.49
CA LYS A 68 12.40 -5.19 0.86
C LYS A 68 11.62 -4.82 -0.39
N ILE A 69 10.52 -5.52 -0.66
CA ILE A 69 9.67 -5.24 -1.82
C ILE A 69 8.82 -3.99 -1.56
N VAL A 70 8.82 -3.07 -2.53
CA VAL A 70 8.15 -1.76 -2.43
C VAL A 70 7.56 -1.34 -3.79
N PRO A 71 6.79 -2.20 -4.47
CA PRO A 71 6.21 -1.83 -5.76
C PRO A 71 5.24 -0.65 -5.62
N GLY A 72 5.17 0.18 -6.65
CA GLY A 72 4.34 1.39 -6.72
C GLY A 72 4.55 2.10 -8.05
N ASP A 73 3.67 3.01 -8.44
CA ASP A 73 3.80 3.82 -9.66
C ASP A 73 4.78 4.99 -9.43
N TYR A 74 6.08 4.78 -9.59
CA TYR A 74 7.10 5.80 -9.32
C TYR A 74 7.31 6.75 -10.51
N ASP A 75 6.91 6.36 -11.73
CA ASP A 75 7.08 7.19 -12.92
C ASP A 75 5.82 7.92 -13.39
N GLY A 76 4.66 7.57 -12.84
CA GLY A 76 3.37 8.22 -13.02
C GLY A 76 2.66 7.81 -14.30
N ASP A 77 2.89 6.60 -14.79
CA ASP A 77 2.24 6.09 -16.01
C ASP A 77 0.91 5.37 -15.74
N GLY A 78 0.49 5.29 -14.47
CA GLY A 78 -0.72 4.62 -14.01
C GLY A 78 -0.54 3.11 -13.83
N LYS A 79 0.69 2.60 -13.81
CA LYS A 79 1.00 1.20 -13.55
C LYS A 79 1.97 1.08 -12.38
N THR A 80 1.86 -0.05 -11.69
CA THR A 80 2.80 -0.41 -10.66
C THR A 80 4.15 -0.77 -11.26
N ASP A 81 5.20 -0.14 -10.76
CA ASP A 81 6.58 -0.49 -11.08
C ASP A 81 7.12 -1.57 -10.14
N ILE A 82 8.07 -2.36 -10.65
CA ILE A 82 8.82 -3.30 -9.81
C ILE A 82 9.89 -2.50 -9.06
N ALA A 83 9.83 -2.50 -7.73
CA ALA A 83 10.83 -1.79 -6.93
C ALA A 83 11.20 -2.53 -5.65
N VAL A 84 12.44 -2.32 -5.22
CA VAL A 84 12.99 -2.85 -3.98
C VAL A 84 13.81 -1.81 -3.24
N PHE A 85 13.76 -1.83 -1.91
CA PHE A 85 14.67 -1.08 -1.04
C PHE A 85 15.73 -2.03 -0.51
N ARG A 86 17.01 -1.69 -0.67
CA ARG A 86 18.14 -2.45 -0.15
C ARG A 86 18.67 -1.84 1.15
N PRO A 87 18.39 -2.44 2.32
CA PRO A 87 18.77 -1.84 3.60
C PRO A 87 20.28 -1.74 3.83
N SER A 88 21.07 -2.67 3.26
CA SER A 88 22.53 -2.66 3.39
C SER A 88 23.19 -1.46 2.70
N GLU A 89 22.53 -0.87 1.70
CA GLU A 89 23.02 0.27 0.94
C GLU A 89 22.23 1.56 1.22
N GLY A 90 21.00 1.45 1.73
CA GLY A 90 20.09 2.60 1.84
C GLY A 90 19.60 3.10 0.47
N VAL A 91 19.51 2.20 -0.51
CA VAL A 91 19.21 2.53 -1.90
C VAL A 91 17.89 1.89 -2.33
N TRP A 92 17.06 2.67 -3.01
CA TRP A 92 15.89 2.22 -3.74
C TRP A 92 16.29 1.87 -5.17
N TYR A 93 15.94 0.68 -5.62
CA TYR A 93 16.06 0.26 -7.01
C TYR A 93 14.66 0.14 -7.58
N ILE A 94 14.40 0.86 -8.65
CA ILE A 94 13.09 0.94 -9.29
C ILE A 94 13.28 0.56 -10.75
N LEU A 95 12.44 -0.34 -11.25
CA LEU A 95 12.33 -0.68 -12.66
C LEU A 95 10.98 -0.16 -13.16
N GLY A 96 10.99 1.10 -13.58
CA GLY A 96 9.80 1.79 -14.06
C GLY A 96 9.26 1.21 -15.36
N SER A 97 7.94 1.05 -15.49
CA SER A 97 7.30 0.56 -16.71
C SER A 97 7.46 1.50 -17.89
N LEU A 98 7.60 2.81 -17.64
CA LEU A 98 7.86 3.82 -18.66
C LEU A 98 9.30 4.33 -18.62
N SER A 99 9.83 4.60 -17.43
CA SER A 99 11.11 5.28 -17.22
C SER A 99 12.33 4.34 -17.18
N GLY A 100 12.10 3.03 -17.04
CA GLY A 100 13.15 2.03 -16.94
C GLY A 100 13.88 2.03 -15.60
N PHE A 101 15.11 1.52 -15.57
CA PHE A 101 15.87 1.34 -14.34
C PHE A 101 16.35 2.64 -13.70
N GLN A 102 16.14 2.78 -12.39
CA GLN A 102 16.64 3.86 -11.56
C GLN A 102 17.21 3.32 -10.24
N ALA A 103 18.28 3.96 -9.75
CA ALA A 103 18.81 3.76 -8.41
C ALA A 103 18.80 5.09 -7.65
N LYS A 104 18.11 5.15 -6.51
CA LYS A 104 17.94 6.35 -5.69
C LYS A 104 18.48 6.11 -4.28
N PRO A 105 19.67 6.65 -3.95
CA PRO A 105 20.19 6.60 -2.58
C PRO A 105 19.30 7.45 -1.67
N PHE A 106 18.42 6.81 -0.90
CA PHE A 106 17.46 7.48 -0.03
C PHE A 106 17.11 6.60 1.17
N GLY A 107 17.99 6.64 2.17
CA GLY A 107 17.86 5.87 3.40
C GLY A 107 19.23 5.51 3.96
N VAL A 108 19.23 4.84 5.10
CA VAL A 108 20.42 4.24 5.71
C VAL A 108 20.07 2.86 6.28
N ASN A 109 21.09 2.11 6.70
CA ASN A 109 20.86 0.83 7.37
C ASN A 109 19.98 0.99 8.62
N GLY A 110 18.94 0.16 8.71
CA GLY A 110 17.94 0.16 9.78
C GLY A 110 16.70 0.99 9.47
N ASP A 111 16.68 1.75 8.38
CA ASP A 111 15.47 2.42 7.90
C ASP A 111 14.47 1.38 7.33
N ILE A 112 13.18 1.64 7.55
CA ILE A 112 12.06 0.85 7.04
C ILE A 112 11.43 1.64 5.87
N PRO A 113 11.25 1.05 4.68
CA PRO A 113 10.63 1.74 3.56
C PRO A 113 9.14 1.98 3.78
N ALA A 114 8.64 3.11 3.29
CA ALA A 114 7.25 3.54 3.43
C ALA A 114 6.75 4.26 2.18
N ALA A 115 6.85 3.61 1.02
CA ALA A 115 6.43 4.18 -0.26
C ALA A 115 4.94 4.52 -0.28
N ALA A 116 4.59 5.73 -0.73
CA ALA A 116 3.22 6.20 -0.93
C ALA A 116 3.22 7.55 -1.66
N ASP A 117 2.08 8.02 -2.16
CA ASP A 117 1.92 9.39 -2.69
C ASP A 117 1.68 10.38 -1.55
N TYR A 118 2.68 11.19 -1.16
CA TYR A 118 2.57 12.14 -0.05
C TYR A 118 2.29 13.58 -0.51
N ASP A 119 2.33 13.86 -1.81
CA ASP A 119 2.05 15.20 -2.36
C ASP A 119 0.83 15.27 -3.29
N ALA A 120 0.14 14.15 -3.49
CA ALA A 120 -1.05 13.98 -4.32
C ALA A 120 -0.80 14.30 -5.80
N ASP A 121 0.40 14.00 -6.31
CA ASP A 121 0.73 14.15 -7.73
C ASP A 121 0.41 12.91 -8.58
N GLY A 122 -0.04 11.82 -7.93
CA GLY A 122 -0.34 10.54 -8.57
C GLY A 122 0.87 9.62 -8.72
N LYS A 123 2.04 9.99 -8.17
CA LYS A 123 3.22 9.13 -8.12
C LYS A 123 3.46 8.59 -6.73
N THR A 124 4.03 7.41 -6.67
CA THR A 124 4.60 6.86 -5.45
C THR A 124 5.90 7.60 -5.13
N ASP A 125 5.95 8.26 -3.98
CA ASP A 125 7.17 8.84 -3.44
C ASP A 125 8.01 7.80 -2.72
N ILE A 126 9.33 8.00 -2.73
CA ILE A 126 10.23 7.24 -1.87
C ILE A 126 10.26 7.87 -0.47
N ALA A 127 10.01 7.05 0.55
CA ALA A 127 10.05 7.48 1.94
C ALA A 127 10.59 6.37 2.85
N VAL A 128 11.24 6.77 3.93
CA VAL A 128 11.74 5.86 4.95
C VAL A 128 11.34 6.32 6.35
N TRP A 129 10.99 5.38 7.22
CA TRP A 129 10.91 5.60 8.66
C TRP A 129 12.18 5.09 9.34
N ARG A 130 12.77 5.92 10.18
CA ARG A 130 13.96 5.59 10.95
C ARG A 130 13.60 5.26 12.40
N PRO A 131 13.61 3.97 12.80
CA PRO A 131 13.20 3.57 14.15
C PRO A 131 14.09 4.15 15.25
N SER A 132 15.37 4.40 14.96
CA SER A 132 16.36 4.87 15.93
C SER A 132 16.08 6.28 16.46
N ASN A 133 15.29 7.08 15.74
CA ASN A 133 14.91 8.43 16.16
C ASN A 133 13.41 8.76 15.96
N GLY A 134 12.61 7.80 15.47
CA GLY A 134 11.18 7.97 15.21
C GLY A 134 10.90 9.03 14.15
N THR A 135 11.74 9.13 13.11
CA THR A 135 11.62 10.16 12.07
C THR A 135 11.33 9.54 10.72
N TRP A 136 10.31 10.07 10.05
CA TRP A 136 10.00 9.83 8.65
C TRP A 136 10.78 10.81 7.79
N TYR A 137 11.42 10.31 6.73
CA TYR A 137 12.05 11.11 5.68
C TYR A 137 11.35 10.79 4.36
N ILE A 138 10.84 11.80 3.68
CA ILE A 138 9.98 11.64 2.50
C ILE A 138 10.55 12.49 1.39
N SER A 139 10.89 11.90 0.26
CA SER A 139 11.29 12.61 -0.95
C SER A 139 10.11 12.72 -1.89
N GLN A 140 9.31 13.78 -1.70
CA GLN A 140 8.13 14.05 -2.53
C GLN A 140 8.56 14.35 -3.97
N SER A 141 7.90 13.70 -4.93
CA SER A 141 8.16 13.73 -6.35
C SER A 141 8.12 15.15 -6.92
N THR A 142 7.22 16.01 -6.43
CA THR A 142 7.05 17.40 -6.88
C THR A 142 7.41 18.44 -5.83
N LEU A 143 7.24 18.13 -4.54
CA LEU A 143 7.40 19.10 -3.44
C LEU A 143 8.73 18.98 -2.67
N GLY A 144 9.57 18.01 -3.01
CA GLY A 144 10.91 17.82 -2.45
C GLY A 144 10.97 17.14 -1.07
N LEU A 145 12.09 17.29 -0.37
CA LEU A 145 12.37 16.55 0.87
C LEU A 145 11.60 17.11 2.07
N LYS A 146 10.95 16.21 2.83
CA LYS A 146 10.33 16.48 4.13
C LYS A 146 10.85 15.53 5.21
N GLY A 147 10.76 15.99 6.45
CA GLY A 147 11.11 15.20 7.63
C GLY A 147 10.09 15.41 8.76
N TYR A 148 9.53 14.34 9.29
CA TYR A 148 8.53 14.39 10.36
C TYR A 148 8.92 13.46 11.49
N ARG A 149 9.00 13.99 12.71
CA ARG A 149 9.20 13.14 13.90
C ARG A 149 7.84 12.59 14.35
N TRP A 150 7.57 11.34 14.02
CA TRP A 150 6.30 10.68 14.32
C TRP A 150 6.52 9.18 14.60
N GLY A 151 6.00 8.73 15.74
CA GLY A 151 6.19 7.36 16.25
C GLY A 151 7.41 7.20 17.18
N THR A 152 7.55 6.00 17.71
CA THR A 152 8.64 5.58 18.60
C THR A 152 9.13 4.18 18.23
N SER A 153 10.28 3.77 18.79
CA SER A 153 10.79 2.41 18.64
C SER A 153 9.76 1.37 19.08
N GLY A 154 9.58 0.34 18.25
CA GLY A 154 8.60 -0.74 18.45
C GLY A 154 7.23 -0.48 17.83
N ASP A 155 6.99 0.72 17.30
CA ASP A 155 5.80 0.99 16.49
C ASP A 155 5.91 0.30 15.11
N LEU A 156 4.78 -0.15 14.58
CA LEU A 156 4.63 -0.62 13.20
C LEU A 156 4.11 0.53 12.36
N ILE A 157 4.74 0.79 11.21
CA ILE A 157 4.39 1.92 10.34
C ILE A 157 3.35 1.52 9.28
N LEU A 158 2.47 2.45 8.93
CA LEU A 158 1.51 2.31 7.82
C LEU A 158 1.38 3.64 7.09
N THR A 159 0.92 3.55 5.84
CA THR A 159 0.61 4.67 4.95
C THR A 159 -0.84 4.58 4.51
N GLY A 160 -1.49 5.71 4.20
CA GLY A 160 -2.89 5.75 3.77
C GLY A 160 -3.47 7.16 3.87
N ASP A 161 -4.50 7.46 3.08
CA ASP A 161 -5.20 8.76 3.09
C ASP A 161 -6.41 8.70 4.03
N TYR A 162 -6.23 8.99 5.32
CA TYR A 162 -7.24 8.83 6.36
C TYR A 162 -8.20 10.03 6.46
N GLU A 163 -7.90 11.18 5.81
CA GLU A 163 -8.81 12.32 5.68
C GLU A 163 -9.53 12.43 4.34
N GLY A 164 -9.04 11.76 3.30
CA GLY A 164 -9.59 11.80 1.95
C GLY A 164 -9.06 12.95 1.10
N ASP A 165 -7.94 13.58 1.45
CA ASP A 165 -7.39 14.74 0.73
C ASP A 165 -6.50 14.36 -0.48
N GLY A 166 -6.28 13.07 -0.69
CA GLY A 166 -5.48 12.51 -1.77
C GLY A 166 -4.01 12.29 -1.43
N LYS A 167 -3.55 12.69 -0.24
CA LYS A 167 -2.18 12.43 0.22
C LYS A 167 -2.17 11.28 1.21
N SER A 168 -1.07 10.55 1.21
CA SER A 168 -0.79 9.60 2.26
C SER A 168 -0.40 10.30 3.56
N ASP A 169 -1.00 9.87 4.66
CA ASP A 169 -0.71 10.30 6.02
C ASP A 169 0.30 9.35 6.68
N LEU A 170 0.88 9.81 7.79
CA LEU A 170 1.82 9.02 8.57
C LEU A 170 1.09 8.31 9.71
N ALA A 171 0.91 7.00 9.58
CA ALA A 171 0.29 6.19 10.61
C ALA A 171 1.32 5.31 11.32
N VAL A 172 1.16 5.17 12.64
CA VAL A 172 1.84 4.14 13.40
C VAL A 172 0.87 3.38 14.29
N PHE A 173 0.96 2.06 14.29
CA PHE A 173 0.31 1.19 15.27
C PHE A 173 1.32 0.84 16.35
N ARG A 174 0.94 0.99 17.62
CA ARG A 174 1.78 0.66 18.76
C ARG A 174 1.30 -0.63 19.42
N PRO A 175 1.97 -1.77 19.18
CA PRO A 175 1.55 -3.05 19.75
C PRO A 175 1.48 -3.06 21.28
N SER A 176 2.35 -2.29 21.96
CA SER A 176 2.41 -2.25 23.42
C SER A 176 1.15 -1.67 24.09
N ASN A 177 0.28 -0.98 23.35
CA ASN A 177 -0.98 -0.48 23.88
C ASN A 177 -2.18 -0.64 22.93
N GLY A 178 -2.01 -1.19 21.72
CA GLY A 178 -3.09 -1.40 20.76
C GLY A 178 -3.62 -0.12 20.12
N VAL A 179 -2.87 0.99 20.18
CA VAL A 179 -3.32 2.30 19.70
C VAL A 179 -2.67 2.64 18.37
N TRP A 180 -3.49 3.15 17.46
CA TRP A 180 -3.11 3.82 16.22
C TRP A 180 -2.91 5.31 16.47
N TYR A 181 -1.83 5.86 15.92
CA TYR A 181 -1.47 7.27 15.96
C TYR A 181 -1.25 7.75 14.53
N ILE A 182 -2.15 8.60 14.03
CA ILE A 182 -2.15 9.04 12.63
C ILE A 182 -1.89 10.54 12.60
N LEU A 183 -0.83 10.95 11.90
CA LEU A 183 -0.52 12.33 11.59
C LEU A 183 -1.02 12.63 10.18
N GLN A 184 -2.16 13.28 10.14
CA GLN A 184 -2.85 13.74 8.95
C GLN A 184 -2.04 14.82 8.22
N SER A 185 -2.03 14.77 6.90
CA SER A 185 -1.23 15.66 6.04
C SER A 185 -1.77 17.09 6.01
N SER A 186 -3.09 17.24 6.15
CA SER A 186 -3.81 18.51 6.06
C SER A 186 -4.27 19.06 7.43
N SER A 187 -4.36 18.20 8.44
CA SER A 187 -4.80 18.56 9.79
C SER A 187 -3.63 18.75 10.74
N SER A 188 -3.71 19.79 11.58
CA SER A 188 -2.73 20.04 12.64
C SER A 188 -2.91 19.15 13.89
N LEU A 189 -4.04 18.44 13.98
CA LEU A 189 -4.37 17.58 15.11
C LEU A 189 -4.26 16.11 14.70
N PRO A 190 -3.37 15.33 15.34
CA PRO A 190 -3.28 13.91 15.10
C PRO A 190 -4.53 13.13 15.56
N LEU A 191 -4.81 12.03 14.88
CA LEU A 191 -5.85 11.08 15.25
C LEU A 191 -5.27 9.98 16.14
N TYR A 192 -5.99 9.64 17.21
CA TYR A 192 -5.69 8.50 18.05
C TYR A 192 -6.88 7.54 18.08
N ARG A 193 -6.63 6.24 17.86
CA ARG A 193 -7.66 5.19 17.87
C ARG A 193 -7.16 3.96 18.62
N ASN A 194 -7.83 3.61 19.71
CA ASN A 194 -7.57 2.35 20.39
C ASN A 194 -8.29 1.24 19.62
N PHE A 195 -7.54 0.52 18.79
CA PHE A 195 -8.10 -0.46 17.87
C PHE A 195 -7.07 -1.56 17.54
N GLY A 196 -7.02 -2.56 18.41
CA GLY A 196 -6.17 -3.73 18.23
C GLY A 196 -5.55 -4.19 19.53
N THR A 197 -4.72 -5.22 19.42
CA THR A 197 -3.97 -5.83 20.51
C THR A 197 -2.53 -6.07 20.08
N SER A 198 -1.66 -6.44 21.02
CA SER A 198 -0.20 -6.53 20.78
C SER A 198 0.23 -7.55 19.73
N THR A 199 -0.62 -8.51 19.39
CA THR A 199 -0.32 -9.55 18.37
C THR A 199 -1.04 -9.33 17.05
N ASP A 200 -1.85 -8.28 16.97
CA ASP A 200 -2.61 -7.96 15.77
C ASP A 200 -1.65 -7.43 14.70
N LYS A 201 -1.87 -7.84 13.44
CA LYS A 201 -1.20 -7.28 12.27
C LYS A 201 -2.03 -6.06 11.81
N PRO A 202 -1.50 -4.83 11.88
CA PRO A 202 -2.21 -3.64 11.43
C PRO A 202 -2.30 -3.60 9.90
N LEU A 203 -3.41 -3.06 9.39
CA LEU A 203 -3.77 -3.02 7.98
C LEU A 203 -4.50 -1.71 7.66
N THR A 204 -4.44 -1.31 6.39
CA THR A 204 -5.02 -0.09 5.86
C THR A 204 -5.58 -0.34 4.46
N GLY A 205 -6.59 0.43 4.06
CA GLY A 205 -7.28 0.34 2.77
C GLY A 205 -8.67 0.95 2.86
N ASP A 206 -9.25 1.39 1.74
CA ASP A 206 -10.65 1.86 1.70
C ASP A 206 -11.59 0.66 1.51
N PHE A 207 -12.05 0.06 2.61
CA PHE A 207 -12.92 -1.12 2.60
C PHE A 207 -14.40 -0.74 2.50
N ASP A 208 -14.80 0.46 2.93
CA ASP A 208 -16.19 0.92 2.85
C ASP A 208 -16.53 1.69 1.56
N GLY A 209 -15.52 2.14 0.81
CA GLY A 209 -15.62 2.83 -0.47
C GLY A 209 -15.87 4.34 -0.35
N ASP A 210 -15.53 4.96 0.78
CA ASP A 210 -15.72 6.40 0.99
C ASP A 210 -14.57 7.28 0.47
N GLY A 211 -13.53 6.66 -0.07
CA GLY A 211 -12.34 7.31 -0.61
C GLY A 211 -11.30 7.65 0.45
N LYS A 212 -11.38 7.07 1.65
CA LYS A 212 -10.38 7.17 2.72
C LYS A 212 -9.88 5.81 3.14
N SER A 213 -8.66 5.78 3.66
CA SER A 213 -8.11 4.60 4.31
C SER A 213 -8.82 4.34 5.64
N ASP A 214 -9.37 3.14 5.78
CA ASP A 214 -9.91 2.62 7.03
C ASP A 214 -8.79 1.98 7.88
N ILE A 215 -9.07 1.86 9.17
CA ILE A 215 -8.20 1.14 10.10
C ILE A 215 -8.66 -0.31 10.19
N ALA A 216 -7.75 -1.25 9.95
CA ALA A 216 -8.05 -2.67 10.08
C ALA A 216 -6.94 -3.42 10.84
N VAL A 217 -7.30 -4.54 11.45
CA VAL A 217 -6.34 -5.47 12.03
C VAL A 217 -6.69 -6.91 11.66
N PHE A 218 -5.69 -7.71 11.31
CA PHE A 218 -5.81 -9.16 11.27
C PHE A 218 -5.26 -9.75 12.56
N ARG A 219 -6.05 -10.58 13.23
CA ARG A 219 -5.66 -11.23 14.48
C ARG A 219 -5.32 -12.70 14.23
N PRO A 220 -4.03 -13.08 14.26
CA PRO A 220 -3.64 -14.46 13.98
C PRO A 220 -4.19 -15.49 14.98
N SER A 221 -4.47 -15.08 16.22
CA SER A 221 -4.92 -16.01 17.28
C SER A 221 -6.33 -16.55 17.05
N ASP A 222 -7.18 -15.85 16.29
CA ASP A 222 -8.55 -16.26 15.99
C ASP A 222 -8.86 -16.30 14.48
N GLY A 223 -7.94 -15.84 13.63
CA GLY A 223 -8.12 -15.82 12.17
C GLY A 223 -9.11 -14.76 11.69
N ASN A 224 -9.44 -13.78 12.53
CA ASN A 224 -10.41 -12.74 12.20
C ASN A 224 -9.73 -11.46 11.74
N TRP A 225 -10.40 -10.79 10.80
CA TRP A 225 -10.18 -9.38 10.49
C TRP A 225 -11.16 -8.54 11.29
N TYR A 226 -10.69 -7.43 11.84
CA TYR A 226 -11.51 -6.42 12.49
C TYR A 226 -11.27 -5.11 11.75
N LEU A 227 -12.34 -4.51 11.24
CA LEU A 227 -12.30 -3.28 10.44
C LEU A 227 -13.07 -2.19 11.16
N LEU A 228 -12.50 -0.99 11.21
CA LEU A 228 -13.14 0.21 11.69
C LEU A 228 -13.31 1.18 10.52
N ASN A 229 -14.52 1.20 9.98
CA ASN A 229 -14.86 1.98 8.79
C ASN A 229 -14.77 3.48 9.06
N SER A 230 -14.07 4.23 8.24
CA SER A 230 -13.79 5.65 8.38
C SER A 230 -15.05 6.51 8.16
N GLY A 231 -15.93 6.11 7.24
CA GLY A 231 -17.17 6.84 6.94
C GLY A 231 -18.23 6.76 8.04
N THR A 232 -18.28 5.64 8.77
CA THR A 232 -19.35 5.35 9.75
C THR A 232 -18.87 5.13 11.18
N ASN A 233 -17.56 4.94 11.40
CA ASN A 233 -16.97 4.44 12.65
C ASN A 233 -17.60 3.12 13.13
N SER A 234 -18.12 2.31 12.21
CA SER A 234 -18.70 1.00 12.52
C SER A 234 -17.64 -0.09 12.52
N LEU A 235 -17.83 -1.10 13.39
CA LEU A 235 -16.98 -2.28 13.45
C LEU A 235 -17.55 -3.37 12.54
N SER A 236 -16.71 -3.88 11.64
CA SER A 236 -16.99 -5.08 10.85
C SER A 236 -15.99 -6.18 11.20
N VAL A 237 -16.44 -7.44 11.24
CA VAL A 237 -15.58 -8.58 11.59
C VAL A 237 -15.73 -9.68 10.53
N TYR A 238 -14.60 -10.13 9.99
CA TYR A 238 -14.57 -11.18 8.95
C TYR A 238 -13.72 -12.36 9.43
N PRO A 239 -14.33 -13.55 9.63
CA PRO A 239 -13.59 -14.78 9.96
C PRO A 239 -12.92 -15.34 8.69
N PHE A 240 -11.81 -14.71 8.30
CA PHE A 240 -11.16 -14.96 7.01
C PHE A 240 -9.64 -15.10 7.13
N GLY A 241 -9.18 -16.31 7.44
CA GLY A 241 -7.77 -16.66 7.44
C GLY A 241 -7.40 -17.60 8.56
N PHE A 242 -6.13 -18.00 8.57
CA PHE A 242 -5.51 -18.76 9.64
C PHE A 242 -4.29 -18.03 10.21
N SER A 243 -3.80 -18.48 11.36
CA SER A 243 -2.70 -17.83 12.08
C SER A 243 -1.44 -17.56 11.25
N ASN A 244 -1.13 -18.46 10.31
CA ASN A 244 0.07 -18.37 9.45
C ASN A 244 -0.20 -17.69 8.11
N ASP A 245 -1.43 -17.23 7.87
CA ASP A 245 -1.75 -16.49 6.66
C ASP A 245 -1.17 -15.06 6.72
N VAL A 246 -0.78 -14.56 5.56
CA VAL A 246 -0.29 -13.20 5.35
C VAL A 246 -1.46 -12.37 4.80
N PRO A 247 -1.96 -11.35 5.52
CA PRO A 247 -2.99 -10.47 4.99
C PRO A 247 -2.42 -9.66 3.82
N ILE A 248 -3.22 -9.55 2.76
CA ILE A 248 -2.86 -8.91 1.48
C ILE A 248 -4.08 -8.14 0.92
N PRO A 249 -4.66 -7.21 1.69
CA PRO A 249 -5.84 -6.45 1.27
C PRO A 249 -5.52 -5.55 0.06
N ALA A 250 -6.38 -5.59 -0.96
CA ALA A 250 -6.30 -4.76 -2.17
C ALA A 250 -7.60 -4.89 -2.97
N ASP A 251 -7.81 -4.05 -4.00
CA ASP A 251 -8.96 -4.16 -4.90
C ASP A 251 -8.66 -5.18 -6.03
N TYR A 252 -9.01 -6.45 -5.85
CA TYR A 252 -8.78 -7.50 -6.86
C TYR A 252 -9.93 -7.64 -7.85
N ASP A 253 -11.11 -7.07 -7.58
CA ASP A 253 -12.28 -7.21 -8.43
C ASP A 253 -12.65 -5.96 -9.24
N GLY A 254 -12.03 -4.83 -8.89
CA GLY A 254 -12.07 -3.55 -9.58
C GLY A 254 -13.29 -2.71 -9.22
N ASP A 255 -13.88 -2.90 -8.03
CA ASP A 255 -15.05 -2.14 -7.60
C ASP A 255 -14.71 -0.83 -6.85
N GLY A 256 -13.42 -0.55 -6.67
CA GLY A 256 -12.90 0.62 -5.98
C GLY A 256 -12.79 0.43 -4.47
N LYS A 257 -13.12 -0.75 -3.93
CA LYS A 257 -12.98 -1.08 -2.50
C LYS A 257 -11.89 -2.10 -2.29
N THR A 258 -11.31 -2.06 -1.10
CA THR A 258 -10.32 -3.03 -0.67
C THR A 258 -11.00 -4.35 -0.31
N ASP A 259 -10.57 -5.44 -0.95
CA ASP A 259 -11.03 -6.80 -0.64
C ASP A 259 -10.37 -7.34 0.63
N ILE A 260 -11.07 -8.27 1.29
CA ILE A 260 -10.47 -9.08 2.35
C ILE A 260 -9.72 -10.24 1.71
N ALA A 261 -8.39 -10.25 1.80
CA ALA A 261 -7.57 -11.26 1.16
C ALA A 261 -6.38 -11.71 2.00
N VAL A 262 -6.02 -12.99 1.86
CA VAL A 262 -4.85 -13.60 2.49
C VAL A 262 -4.04 -14.45 1.51
N PHE A 263 -2.72 -14.40 1.62
CA PHE A 263 -1.81 -15.36 1.03
C PHE A 263 -1.45 -16.43 2.07
N ARG A 264 -1.55 -17.70 1.69
CA ARG A 264 -1.17 -18.83 2.53
C ARG A 264 0.16 -19.41 2.07
N PRO A 265 1.28 -19.12 2.77
CA PRO A 265 2.60 -19.57 2.35
C PRO A 265 2.75 -21.09 2.27
N GLY A 266 2.01 -21.84 3.11
CA GLY A 266 2.11 -23.30 3.16
C GLY A 266 1.65 -24.02 1.89
N ASN A 267 0.88 -23.37 1.02
CA ASN A 267 0.41 -23.93 -0.24
C ASN A 267 0.43 -22.93 -1.43
N SER A 268 1.01 -21.75 -1.24
CA SER A 268 1.08 -20.67 -2.24
C SER A 268 -0.29 -20.29 -2.81
N VAL A 269 -1.33 -20.30 -1.98
CA VAL A 269 -2.69 -19.94 -2.40
C VAL A 269 -3.06 -18.55 -1.88
N TRP A 270 -3.58 -17.75 -2.80
CA TRP A 270 -4.26 -16.48 -2.56
C TRP A 270 -5.74 -16.77 -2.36
N TYR A 271 -6.28 -16.43 -1.20
CA TYR A 271 -7.71 -16.50 -0.90
C TYR A 271 -8.25 -15.09 -0.74
N ARG A 272 -9.41 -14.79 -1.34
CA ARG A 272 -10.08 -13.50 -1.18
C ARG A 272 -11.58 -13.62 -1.05
N LEU A 273 -12.18 -12.62 -0.39
CA LEU A 273 -13.60 -12.29 -0.44
C LEU A 273 -13.73 -10.95 -1.15
N ASN A 274 -14.41 -10.99 -2.29
CA ASN A 274 -14.69 -9.81 -3.08
C ASN A 274 -15.62 -8.84 -2.31
N SER A 275 -15.26 -7.56 -2.25
CA SER A 275 -16.04 -6.44 -1.71
C SER A 275 -17.41 -6.31 -2.38
N SER A 276 -17.47 -6.45 -3.70
CA SER A 276 -18.66 -6.14 -4.50
C SER A 276 -19.83 -7.10 -4.28
N ASN A 277 -19.53 -8.36 -3.95
CA ASN A 277 -20.53 -9.45 -3.94
C ASN A 277 -20.27 -10.55 -2.90
N GLY A 278 -19.19 -10.47 -2.13
CA GLY A 278 -18.82 -11.48 -1.13
C GLY A 278 -18.33 -12.82 -1.71
N ALA A 279 -18.03 -12.89 -3.01
CA ALA A 279 -17.59 -14.12 -3.65
C ALA A 279 -16.23 -14.57 -3.11
N PHE A 280 -16.16 -15.84 -2.70
CA PHE A 280 -14.92 -16.49 -2.31
C PHE A 280 -14.14 -16.96 -3.54
N ASN A 281 -12.86 -16.60 -3.60
CA ASN A 281 -11.94 -17.04 -4.65
C ASN A 281 -10.66 -17.61 -4.05
N GLY A 282 -10.11 -18.63 -4.70
CA GLY A 282 -8.82 -19.24 -4.36
C GLY A 282 -7.97 -19.42 -5.60
N ARG A 283 -6.74 -18.89 -5.61
CA ARG A 283 -5.80 -18.96 -6.73
C ARG A 283 -4.44 -19.43 -6.26
N VAL A 284 -3.91 -20.51 -6.84
CA VAL A 284 -2.51 -20.90 -6.65
C VAL A 284 -1.65 -20.00 -7.53
N PHE A 285 -0.75 -19.23 -6.91
CA PHE A 285 0.22 -18.40 -7.63
C PHE A 285 1.47 -18.16 -6.78
N GLY A 286 2.64 -18.40 -7.38
CA GLY A 286 3.94 -18.43 -6.71
C GLY A 286 4.32 -19.81 -6.17
N GLN A 287 5.38 -19.83 -5.37
CA GLN A 287 6.02 -21.02 -4.81
C GLN A 287 6.28 -20.85 -3.30
N SER A 288 6.75 -21.92 -2.65
CA SER A 288 7.08 -21.87 -1.23
C SER A 288 8.28 -20.94 -0.98
N GLY A 289 8.11 -20.00 -0.04
CA GLY A 289 9.13 -19.00 0.31
C GLY A 289 9.03 -17.70 -0.48
N ASP A 290 8.08 -17.60 -1.42
CA ASP A 290 7.80 -16.35 -2.11
C ASP A 290 7.06 -15.36 -1.19
N LEU A 291 7.32 -14.08 -1.41
CA LEU A 291 6.65 -12.95 -0.75
C LEU A 291 5.58 -12.41 -1.70
N PRO A 292 4.29 -12.34 -1.29
CA PRO A 292 3.23 -11.76 -2.10
C PRO A 292 3.35 -10.23 -2.15
N SER A 293 2.91 -9.63 -3.27
CA SER A 293 2.59 -8.21 -3.36
C SER A 293 1.16 -8.02 -3.89
N PRO A 294 0.34 -7.15 -3.25
CA PRO A 294 0.71 -6.31 -2.11
C PRO A 294 0.84 -7.10 -0.81
N ALA A 295 1.69 -6.61 0.10
CA ALA A 295 1.71 -7.03 1.48
C ALA A 295 1.43 -5.80 2.35
N SER A 296 0.39 -5.86 3.17
CA SER A 296 -0.08 -4.72 3.99
C SER A 296 0.77 -4.44 5.22
N ALA A 297 1.66 -5.35 5.60
CA ALA A 297 2.60 -5.16 6.70
C ALA A 297 4.01 -5.29 6.14
N GLN A 298 4.71 -4.17 6.00
CA GLN A 298 6.16 -4.21 5.88
C GLN A 298 6.72 -4.85 7.18
N PRO A 299 7.65 -5.80 7.07
CA PRO A 299 8.14 -6.62 8.19
C PRO A 299 8.95 -5.84 9.23
#